data_AF-A0A3C0U4Y1-F1
#
_entry.id   AF-A0A3C0U4Y1-F1
#
_cell.length_a   1.000
_cell.length_b   1.000
_cell.length_c   1.000
_cell.angle_alpha   90.00
_cell.angle_beta   90.00
_cell.angle_gamma   90.00
#
_symmetry.space_group_name_H-M   'P 1'
#
loop_
_entity.id
_entity.type
_entity.pdbx_description
1 polymer ?
#
loop_
_entity_poly.entity_id
_entity_poly.type
_entity_poly.pdbx_seq_one_letter_code
_entity_poly.pdbx_strand_id
1 'polypeptide(L)'
;IQSAVGKIINHHIFLNDWAKASGLPITLIVEGMDPFAHAYSAEQIRIGSDDELIKLLNQGHQSRFSGDIVFTLQPNCIFYGPYGSTHGSGYTYDTHVPFLILGGAINAGSTTEKTSVTDIVDRVAESADLPYAPNSWVQ
;
A
#
# COMPACT_ATOMS: atom_id res chain seq x y z
N ILE A 1 22.39 -6.43 -24.60
CA ILE A 1 20.95 -6.48 -24.23
C ILE A 1 20.72 -5.38 -23.20
N GLN A 2 19.81 -4.43 -23.43
CA GLN A 2 19.47 -3.40 -22.45
C GLN A 2 18.29 -3.87 -21.57
N SER A 3 18.34 -3.57 -20.29
CA SER A 3 17.24 -3.89 -19.35
C SER A 3 16.06 -2.95 -19.59
N ALA A 4 14.85 -3.50 -19.67
CA ALA A 4 13.61 -2.69 -19.65
C ALA A 4 13.39 -2.04 -18.28
N VAL A 5 13.85 -2.70 -17.22
CA VAL A 5 13.75 -2.22 -15.84
C VAL A 5 14.91 -1.25 -15.55
N GLY A 6 14.58 -0.03 -15.15
CA GLY A 6 15.53 0.96 -14.67
C GLY A 6 15.83 0.82 -13.18
N LYS A 7 14.80 0.68 -12.34
CA LYS A 7 14.95 0.43 -10.90
C LYS A 7 13.74 -0.32 -10.32
N ILE A 8 13.97 -1.05 -9.23
CA ILE A 8 12.93 -1.69 -8.42
C ILE A 8 13.09 -1.20 -6.98
N ILE A 9 12.04 -0.63 -6.41
CA ILE A 9 12.04 -0.12 -5.04
C ILE A 9 10.61 -0.04 -4.49
N ASN A 10 10.40 -0.39 -3.23
CA ASN A 10 9.09 -0.32 -2.55
C ASN A 10 7.97 -1.02 -3.34
N HIS A 11 8.23 -2.20 -3.90
CA HIS A 11 7.27 -2.95 -4.73
C HIS A 11 6.82 -2.22 -6.01
N HIS A 12 7.59 -1.23 -6.46
CA HIS A 12 7.42 -0.56 -7.74
C HIS A 12 8.56 -0.93 -8.69
N ILE A 13 8.21 -1.21 -9.93
CA ILE A 13 9.15 -1.31 -11.06
C ILE A 13 9.04 -0.02 -11.86
N PHE A 14 10.18 0.62 -12.07
CA PHE A 14 10.32 1.78 -12.93
C PHE A 14 10.97 1.35 -14.22
N LEU A 15 10.31 1.61 -15.33
CA LEU A 15 10.78 1.26 -16.66
C LEU A 15 11.68 2.36 -17.22
N ASN A 16 12.67 1.95 -18.00
CA ASN A 16 13.42 2.89 -18.84
C ASN A 16 12.49 3.49 -19.89
N ASP A 17 12.75 4.73 -20.31
CA ASP A 17 11.82 5.48 -21.17
C ASP A 17 11.46 4.73 -22.47
N TRP A 18 12.42 4.03 -23.06
CA TRP A 18 12.19 3.23 -24.27
C TRP A 18 11.23 2.05 -24.07
N ALA A 19 11.10 1.54 -22.84
CA ALA A 19 10.28 0.38 -22.49
C ALA A 19 8.85 0.78 -22.04
N LYS A 20 8.61 2.05 -21.71
CA LYS A 20 7.30 2.52 -21.21
C LYS A 20 6.15 2.26 -22.17
N ALA A 21 6.41 2.32 -23.48
CA ALA A 21 5.41 1.99 -24.51
C ALA A 21 4.94 0.52 -24.44
N SER A 22 5.71 -0.36 -23.81
CA SER A 22 5.38 -1.77 -23.59
C SER A 22 5.00 -2.05 -22.13
N GLY A 23 4.63 -1.03 -21.35
CA GLY A 23 4.37 -1.15 -19.91
C GLY A 23 3.35 -2.24 -19.58
N LEU A 24 2.19 -2.25 -20.24
CA LEU A 24 1.16 -3.27 -20.01
C LEU A 24 1.61 -4.70 -20.39
N PRO A 25 2.17 -4.96 -21.59
CA PRO A 25 2.78 -6.26 -21.88
C PRO A 25 3.81 -6.72 -20.84
N ILE A 26 4.67 -5.80 -20.36
CA ILE A 26 5.66 -6.11 -19.33
C ILE A 26 4.97 -6.46 -18.00
N THR A 27 3.93 -5.71 -17.60
CA THR A 27 3.13 -6.01 -16.39
C THR A 27 2.59 -7.44 -16.43
N LEU A 28 1.99 -7.85 -17.55
CA LEU A 28 1.40 -9.19 -17.69
C LEU A 28 2.47 -10.30 -17.63
N ILE A 29 3.66 -10.04 -18.19
CA ILE A 29 4.79 -10.98 -18.06
C ILE A 29 5.23 -11.08 -16.60
N VAL A 30 5.37 -9.96 -15.90
CA VAL A 30 5.77 -9.93 -14.48
C VAL A 30 4.79 -10.71 -13.61
N GLU A 31 3.48 -10.51 -13.79
CA GLU A 31 2.45 -11.23 -13.03
C GLU A 31 2.51 -12.75 -13.27
N GLY A 32 2.92 -13.19 -14.46
CA GLY A 32 3.04 -14.61 -14.81
C GLY A 32 4.29 -15.31 -14.26
N MET A 33 5.11 -14.65 -13.44
CA MET A 33 6.39 -15.17 -12.95
C MET A 33 6.40 -15.31 -11.43
N ASP A 34 7.03 -16.38 -10.92
CA ASP A 34 7.34 -16.46 -9.49
C ASP A 34 8.39 -15.40 -9.12
N PRO A 35 8.30 -14.76 -7.92
CA PRO A 35 7.33 -14.97 -6.86
C PRO A 35 6.18 -13.92 -6.84
N PHE A 36 5.82 -13.36 -8.00
CA PHE A 36 4.79 -12.33 -8.07
C PHE A 36 3.39 -12.94 -7.91
N ALA A 37 2.55 -12.32 -7.10
CA ALA A 37 1.14 -12.70 -6.95
C ALA A 37 0.27 -11.90 -7.92
N HIS A 38 0.48 -10.59 -7.96
CA HIS A 38 -0.17 -9.68 -8.89
C HIS A 38 0.82 -8.63 -9.39
N ALA A 39 0.59 -8.12 -10.60
CA ALA A 39 1.24 -6.92 -11.09
C ALA A 39 0.22 -6.02 -11.79
N TYR A 40 0.28 -4.72 -11.50
CA TYR A 40 -0.63 -3.72 -12.01
C TYR A 40 0.17 -2.59 -12.65
N SER A 41 -0.30 -2.08 -13.78
CA SER A 41 0.21 -0.83 -14.31
C SER A 41 -0.19 0.34 -13.39
N ALA A 42 0.61 1.40 -13.41
CA ALA A 42 0.29 2.63 -12.69
C ALA A 42 -1.08 3.21 -13.09
N GLU A 43 -1.51 2.98 -14.34
CA GLU A 43 -2.84 3.38 -14.81
C GLU A 43 -3.95 2.57 -14.13
N GLN A 44 -3.82 1.24 -14.07
CA GLN A 44 -4.80 0.39 -13.38
C GLN A 44 -4.94 0.79 -11.91
N ILE A 45 -3.82 1.06 -11.24
CA ILE A 45 -3.84 1.53 -9.85
C ILE A 45 -4.53 2.89 -9.73
N ARG A 46 -4.26 3.86 -10.63
CA ARG A 46 -4.88 5.19 -10.58
C ARG A 46 -6.38 5.18 -10.86
N ILE A 47 -6.85 4.35 -11.80
CA ILE A 47 -8.28 4.19 -12.09
C ILE A 47 -8.99 3.61 -10.86
N GLY A 48 -8.32 2.71 -10.14
CA GLY A 48 -8.87 2.06 -8.96
C GLY A 48 -9.90 0.98 -9.33
N SER A 49 -10.39 0.30 -8.31
CA SER A 49 -11.47 -0.68 -8.43
C SER A 49 -12.12 -0.93 -7.07
N ASP A 50 -13.15 -1.77 -7.03
CA ASP A 50 -13.75 -2.19 -5.76
C ASP A 50 -12.96 -3.26 -5.01
N ASP A 51 -11.92 -3.82 -5.62
CA ASP A 51 -11.02 -4.77 -5.00
C ASP A 51 -10.21 -4.10 -3.86
N GLU A 52 -10.18 -4.75 -2.70
CA GLU A 52 -9.56 -4.20 -1.49
C GLU A 52 -8.05 -3.99 -1.65
N LEU A 53 -7.35 -4.90 -2.36
CA LEU A 53 -5.93 -4.75 -2.60
C LEU A 53 -5.67 -3.55 -3.53
N ILE A 54 -6.46 -3.40 -4.59
CA ILE A 54 -6.33 -2.24 -5.49
C ILE A 54 -6.63 -0.93 -4.74
N LYS A 55 -7.62 -0.91 -3.83
CA LYS A 55 -7.90 0.26 -2.97
C LYS A 55 -6.69 0.64 -2.11
N LEU A 56 -6.06 -0.33 -1.45
CA LEU A 56 -4.84 -0.11 -0.66
C LEU A 56 -3.68 0.42 -1.53
N LEU A 57 -3.46 -0.21 -2.69
CA LEU A 57 -2.41 0.21 -3.62
C LEU A 57 -2.67 1.60 -4.19
N ASN A 58 -3.93 1.95 -4.47
CA ASN A 58 -4.35 3.28 -4.94
C ASN A 58 -4.07 4.35 -3.87
N GLN A 59 -4.43 4.08 -2.61
CA GLN A 59 -4.15 4.98 -1.49
C GLN A 59 -2.65 5.20 -1.25
N GLY A 60 -1.83 4.19 -1.54
CA GLY A 60 -0.37 4.27 -1.47
C GLY A 60 0.31 4.83 -2.74
N HIS A 61 -0.44 5.06 -3.83
CA HIS A 61 0.12 5.48 -5.11
C HIS A 61 0.21 7.01 -5.23
N GLN A 62 1.37 7.50 -5.66
CA GLN A 62 1.58 8.90 -5.96
C GLN A 62 2.22 9.05 -7.34
N SER A 63 1.52 9.66 -8.29
CA SER A 63 1.88 9.69 -9.72
C SER A 63 3.30 10.18 -10.01
N ARG A 64 3.88 11.02 -9.15
CA ARG A 64 5.24 11.54 -9.31
C ARG A 64 6.34 10.59 -8.79
N PHE A 65 6.01 9.72 -7.83
CA PHE A 65 6.99 8.95 -7.07
C PHE A 65 6.80 7.43 -7.16
N SER A 66 5.63 6.97 -7.58
CA SER A 66 5.35 5.56 -7.84
C SER A 66 5.88 5.14 -9.21
N GLY A 67 6.23 3.86 -9.33
CA GLY A 67 6.72 3.29 -10.59
C GLY A 67 5.63 3.04 -11.61
N ASP A 68 6.06 2.69 -12.82
CA ASP A 68 5.19 2.37 -13.96
C ASP A 68 4.38 1.08 -13.73
N ILE A 69 4.92 0.18 -12.92
CA ILE A 69 4.29 -1.08 -12.51
C ILE A 69 4.39 -1.20 -10.99
N VAL A 70 3.30 -1.63 -10.36
CA VAL A 70 3.23 -1.98 -8.94
C VAL A 70 3.00 -3.48 -8.85
N PHE A 71 3.74 -4.19 -8.00
CA PHE A 71 3.56 -5.63 -7.85
C PHE A 71 3.31 -6.02 -6.40
N THR A 72 2.72 -7.19 -6.22
CA THR A 72 2.66 -7.87 -4.92
C THR A 72 3.35 -9.22 -5.04
N LEU A 73 3.90 -9.70 -3.93
CA LEU A 73 4.52 -11.01 -3.85
C LEU A 73 3.52 -12.02 -3.32
N GLN A 74 3.78 -13.30 -3.55
CA GLN A 74 3.07 -14.39 -2.87
C GLN A 74 3.18 -14.24 -1.34
N PRO A 75 2.21 -14.77 -0.56
CA PRO A 75 2.27 -14.71 0.90
C PRO A 75 3.57 -15.35 1.42
N ASN A 76 4.19 -14.71 2.42
CA ASN A 76 5.45 -15.16 3.03
C ASN A 76 6.67 -15.08 2.09
N CYS A 77 6.57 -14.36 0.96
CA CYS A 77 7.72 -14.01 0.13
C CYS A 77 8.21 -12.60 0.45
N ILE A 78 9.53 -12.43 0.54
CA ILE A 78 10.19 -11.15 0.76
C ILE A 78 11.21 -10.86 -0.33
N PHE A 79 11.34 -9.60 -0.71
CA PHE A 79 12.39 -9.12 -1.61
C PHE A 79 13.41 -8.31 -0.82
N TYR A 80 14.25 -9.00 -0.05
CA TYR A 80 15.26 -8.41 0.84
C TYR A 80 16.51 -9.28 0.92
N GLY A 81 17.57 -8.77 1.55
CA GLY A 81 18.82 -9.49 1.77
C GLY A 81 18.66 -10.81 2.54
N PRO A 82 19.72 -11.63 2.63
CA PRO A 82 19.63 -13.03 3.08
C PRO A 82 19.35 -13.22 4.58
N TYR A 83 19.17 -12.14 5.36
CA TYR A 83 19.02 -12.19 6.81
C TYR A 83 17.85 -11.34 7.28
N GLY A 84 17.24 -11.78 8.39
CA GLY A 84 16.17 -11.06 9.07
C GLY A 84 14.79 -11.27 8.46
N SER A 85 13.89 -10.34 8.77
CA SER A 85 12.54 -10.24 8.21
C SER A 85 12.29 -8.80 7.79
N THR A 86 11.26 -8.58 6.98
CA THR A 86 10.82 -7.25 6.54
C THR A 86 9.29 -7.19 6.56
N HIS A 87 8.76 -5.98 6.42
CA HIS A 87 7.35 -5.68 6.20
C HIS A 87 7.16 -4.96 4.87
N GLY A 88 5.91 -4.66 4.53
CA GLY A 88 5.55 -3.79 3.39
C GLY A 88 4.66 -4.47 2.35
N SER A 89 4.18 -5.68 2.63
CA SER A 89 3.14 -6.32 1.84
C SER A 89 1.74 -5.82 2.22
N GLY A 90 0.76 -6.09 1.37
CA GLY A 90 -0.66 -5.81 1.65
C GLY A 90 -1.35 -6.86 2.52
N TYR A 91 -0.63 -7.89 2.99
CA TYR A 91 -1.22 -8.97 3.79
C TYR A 91 -1.45 -8.55 5.24
N THR A 92 -2.36 -9.25 5.92
CA THR A 92 -2.77 -8.93 7.28
C THR A 92 -1.63 -8.98 8.30
N TYR A 93 -0.60 -9.80 8.09
CA TYR A 93 0.57 -9.83 8.97
C TYR A 93 1.41 -8.55 8.95
N ASP A 94 1.30 -7.73 7.89
CA ASP A 94 1.96 -6.43 7.78
C ASP A 94 1.00 -5.25 8.01
N THR A 95 -0.30 -5.44 7.79
CA THR A 95 -1.30 -4.34 7.83
C THR A 95 -2.14 -4.31 9.11
N HIS A 96 -2.25 -5.42 9.84
CA HIS A 96 -3.00 -5.47 11.10
C HIS A 96 -2.13 -5.03 12.27
N VAL A 97 -2.44 -3.86 12.83
CA VAL A 97 -1.71 -3.26 13.96
C VAL A 97 -2.65 -3.04 15.15
N PRO A 98 -2.17 -3.22 16.40
CA PRO A 98 -2.95 -2.88 17.58
C PRO A 98 -3.08 -1.37 17.75
N PHE A 99 -4.24 -0.90 18.22
CA PHE A 99 -4.49 0.48 18.60
C PHE A 99 -5.07 0.55 20.01
N LEU A 100 -4.46 1.34 20.88
CA LEU A 100 -4.83 1.48 22.29
C LEU A 100 -4.96 2.96 22.65
N ILE A 101 -6.09 3.34 23.25
CA ILE A 101 -6.31 4.67 23.83
C ILE A 101 -6.36 4.52 25.35
N LEU A 102 -5.55 5.31 26.06
CA LEU A 102 -5.41 5.26 27.51
C LEU A 102 -5.55 6.68 28.10
N GLY A 103 -6.26 6.83 29.23
CA GLY A 103 -6.40 8.11 29.92
C GLY A 103 -7.50 8.11 30.98
N GLY A 104 -7.49 9.10 31.87
CA GLY A 104 -8.43 9.18 33.00
C GLY A 104 -9.90 9.41 32.61
N ALA A 105 -10.15 9.93 31.41
CA ALA A 105 -11.50 10.15 30.86
C ALA A 105 -11.93 9.05 29.87
N ILE A 106 -11.11 8.02 29.66
CA ILE A 106 -11.38 6.95 28.70
C ILE A 106 -11.97 5.75 29.44
N ASN A 107 -13.19 5.35 29.05
CA ASN A 107 -13.83 4.16 29.61
C ASN A 107 -13.16 2.89 29.08
N ALA A 108 -12.99 1.90 29.96
CA ALA A 108 -12.44 0.60 29.56
C ALA A 108 -13.37 -0.12 28.59
N GLY A 109 -12.80 -0.67 27.52
CA GLY A 109 -13.53 -1.40 26.50
C GLY A 109 -12.60 -1.96 25.42
N SER A 110 -13.17 -2.74 24.51
CA SER A 110 -12.49 -3.28 23.34
C SER A 110 -13.49 -3.47 22.21
N THR A 111 -13.02 -3.35 20.97
CA THR A 111 -13.80 -3.64 19.78
C THR A 111 -12.99 -4.51 18.81
N THR A 112 -13.69 -5.33 18.03
CA THR A 112 -13.14 -6.08 16.90
C THR A 112 -13.59 -5.51 15.56
N GLU A 113 -14.27 -4.36 15.56
CA GLU A 113 -14.67 -3.68 14.34
C GLU A 113 -13.44 -3.20 13.55
N LYS A 114 -13.47 -3.42 12.24
CA LYS A 114 -12.40 -2.97 11.34
C LYS A 114 -12.31 -1.45 11.40
N THR A 115 -11.13 -0.96 11.78
CA THR A 115 -10.81 0.48 11.85
C THR A 115 -9.56 0.74 11.03
N SER A 116 -9.54 1.81 10.23
CA SER A 116 -8.37 2.19 9.46
C SER A 116 -7.40 3.01 10.31
N VAL A 117 -6.10 2.92 10.04
CA VAL A 117 -5.07 3.77 10.68
C VAL A 117 -5.34 5.25 10.40
N THR A 118 -5.96 5.58 9.26
CA THR A 118 -6.37 6.96 8.91
C THR A 118 -7.39 7.54 9.88
N ASP A 119 -8.17 6.70 10.56
CA ASP A 119 -9.25 7.12 11.45
C ASP A 119 -8.72 7.50 12.84
N ILE A 120 -7.45 7.20 13.15
CA ILE A 120 -6.84 7.47 14.45
C ILE A 120 -6.93 8.95 14.82
N VAL A 121 -6.68 9.85 13.85
CA VAL A 121 -6.68 11.29 14.13
C VAL A 121 -8.09 11.77 14.49
N ASP A 122 -9.11 11.28 13.79
CA ASP A 122 -10.51 11.60 14.08
C ASP A 122 -10.93 11.04 15.46
N ARG A 123 -10.49 9.82 15.81
CA ARG A 123 -10.76 9.23 17.14
C ARG A 123 -10.09 9.99 18.28
N VAL A 124 -8.88 10.50 18.05
CA VAL A 124 -8.20 11.35 19.03
C VAL A 124 -8.90 12.70 19.17
N ALA A 125 -9.33 13.31 18.06
CA ALA A 125 -10.10 14.56 18.08
C ALA A 125 -11.43 14.40 18.82
N GLU A 126 -12.20 13.34 18.52
CA GLU A 126 -13.45 12.98 19.21
C GLU A 126 -13.22 12.80 20.72
N SER A 127 -12.17 12.06 21.11
CA SER A 127 -11.84 11.82 22.52
C SER A 127 -11.39 13.08 23.28
N ALA A 128 -10.94 14.12 22.56
CA ALA A 128 -10.47 15.38 23.11
C ALA A 128 -11.49 16.53 22.97
N ASP A 129 -12.72 16.23 22.54
CA ASP A 129 -13.79 17.23 22.28
C ASP A 129 -13.37 18.32 21.27
N LEU A 130 -12.60 17.91 20.25
CA LEU A 130 -12.19 18.78 19.16
C LEU A 130 -13.16 18.66 17.97
N PRO A 131 -13.52 19.77 17.30
CA PRO A 131 -14.52 19.76 16.24
C PRO A 131 -14.05 19.07 14.95
N TYR A 132 -12.74 18.96 14.73
CA TYR A 132 -12.14 18.29 13.56
C TYR A 132 -10.68 17.94 13.83
N ALA A 133 -10.19 16.91 13.15
CA ALA A 133 -8.78 16.62 13.09
C ALA A 133 -8.04 17.72 12.29
N PRO A 134 -6.86 18.18 12.75
CA PRO A 134 -6.04 19.10 11.96
C PRO A 134 -5.63 18.37 10.68
N ASN A 135 -6.10 18.86 9.53
CA ASN A 135 -5.94 18.33 8.16
C ASN A 135 -7.08 17.44 7.62
N SER A 136 -8.23 17.33 8.30
CA SER A 136 -9.44 16.84 7.63
C SER A 136 -9.73 17.73 6.41
N TRP A 137 -9.99 17.16 5.24
CA TRP A 137 -10.59 17.93 4.16
C TRP A 137 -11.91 18.50 4.67
N VAL A 138 -12.07 19.81 4.64
CA VAL A 138 -13.38 20.44 4.88
C VAL A 138 -14.28 19.98 3.74
N GLN A 139 -15.21 19.06 4.03
CA GLN A 139 -16.30 18.72 3.11
C GLN A 139 -17.41 19.77 3.22
#